data_AF-A0A7S0EWA5-F1
#
_entry.id   AF-A0A7S0EWA5-F1
#
_cell.length_a   1.000
_cell.length_b   1.000
_cell.length_c   1.000
_cell.angle_alpha   90.00
_cell.angle_beta   90.00
_cell.angle_gamma   90.00
#
_symmetry.space_group_name_H-M   'P 1'
#
loop_
_entity.id
_entity.type
_entity.pdbx_description
1 polymer ?
#
loop_
_entity_poly.entity_id
_entity_poly.type
_entity_poly.pdbx_seq_one_letter_code
_entity_poly.pdbx_strand_id
1 'polypeptide(L)'
;AAAAPAAPQPKPAALDKETLTRVLSEFVKSPYAKQLFEESNVQPLIGSGTSMIGVMFKTLSLNGDGENAKLEVTLNQAFQQRSDRLLEHLVKHLRARMPQLKRLNYSSSSPPSTRTIIL
;
A
#
# COMPACT_ATOMS: atom_id res chain seq x y z
N ALA A 1 10.41 -7.58 -39.42
CA ALA A 1 11.37 -6.91 -38.54
C ALA A 1 10.84 -7.01 -37.11
N ALA A 2 11.59 -7.65 -36.21
CA ALA A 2 11.18 -7.92 -34.83
C ALA A 2 11.38 -6.68 -33.95
N ALA A 3 10.38 -6.37 -33.12
CA ALA A 3 10.42 -5.28 -32.14
C ALA A 3 11.47 -5.58 -31.06
N ALA A 4 12.46 -4.70 -30.93
CA ALA A 4 13.42 -4.75 -29.84
C ALA A 4 12.73 -4.36 -28.52
N PRO A 5 12.87 -5.16 -27.45
CA PRO A 5 12.27 -4.86 -26.15
C PRO A 5 12.95 -3.63 -25.54
N ALA A 6 12.16 -2.64 -25.13
CA ALA A 6 12.63 -1.43 -24.49
C ALA A 6 13.47 -1.76 -23.25
N ALA A 7 14.73 -1.30 -23.24
CA ALA A 7 15.59 -1.31 -22.07
C ALA A 7 14.89 -0.56 -20.91
N PRO A 8 14.87 -1.10 -19.67
CA PRO A 8 14.27 -0.42 -18.53
C PRO A 8 15.05 0.85 -18.24
N GLN A 9 14.42 2.00 -18.50
CA GLN A 9 14.97 3.31 -18.21
C GLN A 9 15.29 3.42 -16.70
N PRO A 10 16.51 3.81 -16.31
CA PRO A 10 16.81 4.12 -14.92
C PRO A 10 16.11 5.45 -14.58
N LYS A 11 14.96 5.37 -13.91
CA LYS A 11 14.21 6.57 -13.49
C LYS A 11 14.95 7.26 -12.34
N PRO A 12 15.13 8.60 -12.40
CA PRO A 12 15.93 9.37 -11.46
C PRO A 12 15.29 9.39 -10.07
N ALA A 13 16.01 8.97 -9.04
CA ALA A 13 15.69 9.12 -7.60
C ALA A 13 14.20 8.94 -7.22
N ALA A 14 13.52 8.02 -7.91
CA ALA A 14 12.10 7.79 -7.78
C ALA A 14 11.82 7.20 -6.41
N LEU A 15 10.76 7.65 -5.76
CA LEU A 15 10.23 7.06 -4.53
C LEU A 15 10.27 5.53 -4.62
N ASP A 16 11.12 4.90 -3.81
CA ASP A 16 11.51 3.51 -4.05
C ASP A 16 10.43 2.54 -3.56
N LYS A 17 10.01 1.63 -4.43
CA LYS A 17 9.02 0.59 -4.08
C LYS A 17 9.55 -0.26 -2.92
N GLU A 18 10.85 -0.43 -2.82
CA GLU A 18 11.51 -1.10 -1.69
C GLU A 18 11.30 -0.33 -0.37
N THR A 19 11.46 0.99 -0.37
CA THR A 19 11.21 1.82 0.81
C THR A 19 9.74 1.74 1.23
N LEU A 20 8.81 1.82 0.27
CA LEU A 20 7.39 1.68 0.54
C LEU A 20 7.09 0.31 1.16
N THR A 21 7.61 -0.76 0.56
CA THR A 21 7.42 -2.13 1.04
C THR A 21 7.98 -2.29 2.45
N ARG A 22 9.12 -1.66 2.76
CA ARG A 22 9.72 -1.66 4.09
C ARG A 22 8.83 -0.94 5.11
N VAL A 23 8.34 0.26 4.78
CA VAL A 23 7.42 1.04 5.65
C VAL A 23 6.12 0.28 5.90
N LEU A 24 5.54 -0.32 4.86
CA LEU A 24 4.35 -1.16 4.99
C LEU A 24 4.64 -2.43 5.80
N SER A 25 5.82 -3.03 5.65
CA SER A 25 6.27 -4.18 6.44
C SER A 25 6.38 -3.84 7.93
N GLU A 26 6.91 -2.68 8.27
CA GLU A 26 6.92 -2.18 9.66
C GLU A 26 5.50 -1.96 10.17
N PHE A 27 4.63 -1.38 9.34
CA PHE A 27 3.23 -1.15 9.69
C PHE A 27 2.46 -2.45 9.95
N VAL A 28 2.56 -3.46 9.08
CA VAL A 28 1.86 -4.75 9.27
C VAL A 28 2.42 -5.56 10.45
N LYS A 29 3.65 -5.28 10.88
CA LYS A 29 4.24 -5.88 12.09
C LYS A 29 3.84 -5.15 13.37
N SER A 30 3.21 -3.98 13.26
CA SER A 30 2.77 -3.20 14.41
C SER A 30 1.68 -3.93 15.22
N PRO A 31 1.57 -3.67 16.54
CA PRO A 31 0.53 -4.29 17.37
C PRO A 31 -0.88 -3.97 16.87
N TYR A 32 -1.10 -2.78 16.29
CA TYR A 32 -2.37 -2.42 15.67
C TYR A 32 -2.72 -3.34 14.51
N ALA A 33 -1.78 -3.56 13.57
CA ALA A 33 -2.03 -4.45 12.45
C ALA A 33 -2.24 -5.90 12.91
N LYS A 34 -1.50 -6.37 13.93
CA LYS A 34 -1.72 -7.70 14.53
C LYS A 34 -3.14 -7.87 15.07
N GLN A 35 -3.63 -6.91 15.85
CA GLN A 35 -5.02 -6.93 16.32
C GLN A 35 -5.99 -6.93 15.13
N LEU A 36 -5.71 -6.15 14.10
CA LEU A 36 -6.56 -6.04 12.93
C LEU A 36 -6.58 -7.35 12.12
N PHE A 37 -5.45 -8.07 12.04
CA PHE A 37 -5.38 -9.42 11.46
C PHE A 37 -6.16 -10.46 12.28
N GLU A 38 -6.14 -10.35 13.61
CA GLU A 38 -6.93 -11.19 14.53
C GLU A 38 -8.44 -10.93 14.38
N GLU A 39 -8.85 -9.66 14.41
CA GLU A 39 -10.25 -9.26 14.26
C GLU A 39 -10.82 -9.62 12.87
N SER A 40 -10.01 -9.48 11.82
CA SER A 40 -10.40 -9.89 10.45
C SER A 40 -10.30 -11.40 10.21
N ASN A 41 -9.84 -12.19 11.20
CA ASN A 41 -9.68 -13.65 11.14
C ASN A 41 -8.89 -14.13 9.90
N VAL A 42 -7.84 -13.41 9.53
CA VAL A 42 -6.99 -13.73 8.36
C VAL A 42 -5.63 -14.31 8.72
N GLN A 43 -5.36 -14.53 10.01
CA GLN A 43 -4.19 -15.27 10.50
C GLN A 43 -3.90 -16.56 9.72
N PRO A 44 -4.89 -17.42 9.37
CA PRO A 44 -4.61 -18.63 8.59
C PRO A 44 -4.02 -18.35 7.19
N LEU A 45 -4.25 -17.17 6.62
CA LEU A 45 -3.73 -16.81 5.29
C LEU A 45 -2.26 -16.37 5.32
N ILE A 46 -1.76 -15.91 6.47
CA ILE A 46 -0.41 -15.35 6.64
C ILE A 46 0.68 -16.45 6.61
N GLY A 47 0.31 -17.71 6.88
CA GLY A 47 1.24 -18.86 6.88
C GLY A 47 1.34 -19.61 5.55
N SER A 48 0.39 -19.45 4.63
CA SER A 48 0.31 -20.23 3.38
C SER A 48 1.14 -19.66 2.21
N GLY A 49 2.21 -18.92 2.52
CA GLY A 49 3.06 -18.27 1.51
C GLY A 49 2.61 -16.86 1.10
N THR A 50 1.52 -16.33 1.68
CA THR A 50 1.07 -14.95 1.44
C THR A 50 1.66 -14.02 2.50
N SER A 51 2.46 -13.04 2.07
CA SER A 51 2.99 -12.03 3.01
C SER A 51 1.87 -11.25 3.69
N MET A 52 2.05 -10.85 4.96
CA MET A 52 1.09 -10.01 5.70
C MET A 52 0.62 -8.78 4.91
N ILE A 53 1.54 -8.18 4.14
CA ILE A 53 1.25 -7.07 3.22
C ILE A 53 0.26 -7.51 2.15
N GLY A 54 0.44 -8.66 1.51
CA GLY A 54 -0.47 -9.18 0.48
C GLY A 54 -1.83 -9.65 1.03
N VAL A 55 -1.87 -10.06 2.30
CA VAL A 55 -3.15 -10.36 2.98
C VAL A 55 -3.94 -9.08 3.19
N MET A 56 -3.30 -8.01 3.67
CA MET A 56 -3.95 -6.74 3.98
C MET A 56 -4.22 -5.87 2.76
N PHE A 57 -3.21 -5.73 1.91
CA PHE A 57 -3.22 -4.97 0.68
C PHE A 57 -3.30 -5.92 -0.50
N LYS A 58 -4.44 -5.90 -1.17
CA LYS A 58 -4.67 -6.65 -2.41
C LYS A 58 -3.83 -6.10 -3.56
N THR A 59 -3.65 -4.78 -3.62
CA THR A 59 -2.87 -4.13 -4.68
C THR A 59 -2.18 -2.89 -4.15
N LEU A 60 -0.92 -2.70 -4.55
CA LEU A 60 -0.10 -1.54 -4.17
C LEU A 60 0.62 -1.06 -5.42
N SER A 61 0.31 0.15 -5.85
CA SER A 61 0.89 0.77 -7.03
C SER A 61 1.36 2.16 -6.66
N LEU A 62 2.65 2.38 -6.79
CA LEU A 62 3.22 3.70 -6.60
C LEU A 62 3.28 4.40 -7.95
N ASN A 63 2.59 5.53 -8.07
CA ASN A 63 2.42 6.25 -9.32
C ASN A 63 2.89 7.70 -9.18
N GLY A 64 3.54 8.22 -10.23
CA GLY A 64 4.11 9.57 -10.23
C GLY A 64 5.55 9.61 -9.71
N ASP A 65 6.20 10.74 -9.95
CA ASP A 65 7.61 10.99 -9.64
C ASP A 65 7.76 12.37 -8.97
N GLY A 66 8.73 12.49 -8.06
CA GLY A 66 9.01 13.73 -7.34
C GLY A 66 7.78 14.34 -6.65
N GLU A 67 7.43 15.58 -7.00
CA GLU A 67 6.34 16.34 -6.39
C GLU A 67 4.93 15.80 -6.66
N ASN A 68 4.80 14.87 -7.61
CA ASN A 68 3.53 14.24 -7.99
C ASN A 68 3.41 12.79 -7.52
N ALA A 69 4.24 12.34 -6.58
CA ALA A 69 4.17 10.98 -6.05
C ALA A 69 2.81 10.70 -5.37
N LYS A 70 2.14 9.65 -5.85
CA LYS A 70 0.85 9.14 -5.37
C LYS A 70 0.96 7.65 -5.07
N LEU A 71 0.42 7.22 -3.94
CA LEU A 71 0.34 5.81 -3.60
C LEU A 71 -1.07 5.32 -3.84
N GLU A 72 -1.25 4.39 -4.75
CA GLU A 72 -2.51 3.69 -4.94
C GLU A 72 -2.50 2.40 -4.14
N VAL A 73 -3.51 2.23 -3.31
CA VAL A 73 -3.64 1.11 -2.39
C VAL A 73 -5.04 0.53 -2.44
N THR A 74 -5.12 -0.78 -2.61
CA THR A 74 -6.36 -1.54 -2.60
C THR A 74 -6.32 -2.49 -1.41
N LEU A 75 -7.26 -2.35 -0.49
CA LEU A 75 -7.37 -3.25 0.66
C LEU A 75 -8.20 -4.48 0.31
N ASN A 76 -7.89 -5.59 0.98
CA ASN A 76 -8.71 -6.78 0.91
C ASN A 76 -10.08 -6.52 1.59
N GLN A 77 -11.12 -7.21 1.13
CA GLN A 77 -12.50 -6.96 1.57
C GLN A 77 -12.67 -7.12 3.09
N ALA A 78 -11.94 -8.07 3.69
CA ALA A 78 -11.91 -8.28 5.15
C ALA A 78 -11.43 -7.04 5.94
N PHE A 79 -10.66 -6.16 5.29
CA PHE A 79 -10.12 -4.93 5.87
C PHE A 79 -10.85 -3.68 5.42
N GLN A 80 -11.72 -3.76 4.39
CA GLN A 80 -12.46 -2.60 3.89
C GLN A 80 -13.39 -2.02 4.95
N GLN A 81 -13.98 -2.84 5.82
CA GLN A 81 -14.82 -2.37 6.93
C GLN A 81 -14.05 -1.49 7.93
N ARG A 82 -12.74 -1.72 8.08
CA ARG A 82 -11.85 -0.92 8.95
C ARG A 82 -10.86 -0.08 8.17
N SER A 83 -11.14 0.12 6.87
CA SER A 83 -10.28 0.89 5.98
C SER A 83 -10.08 2.30 6.49
N ASP A 84 -11.10 2.92 7.09
CA ASP A 84 -11.01 4.30 7.60
C ASP A 84 -9.88 4.47 8.63
N ARG A 85 -9.91 3.67 9.72
CA ARG A 85 -8.86 3.67 10.75
C ARG A 85 -7.52 3.20 10.22
N LEU A 86 -7.51 2.15 9.39
CA LEU A 86 -6.29 1.64 8.79
C LEU A 86 -5.61 2.71 7.92
N LEU A 87 -6.38 3.40 7.08
CA LEU A 87 -5.91 4.47 6.21
C LEU A 87 -5.44 5.68 7.03
N GLU A 88 -6.13 6.07 8.11
CA GLU A 88 -5.67 7.13 9.00
C GLU A 88 -4.27 6.82 9.57
N HIS A 89 -4.10 5.62 10.12
CA HIS A 89 -2.82 5.18 10.68
C HIS A 89 -1.74 5.04 9.60
N LEU A 90 -2.11 4.51 8.43
CA LEU A 90 -1.22 4.37 7.30
C LEU A 90 -0.76 5.75 6.78
N VAL A 91 -1.65 6.71 6.64
CA VAL A 91 -1.33 8.08 6.21
C VAL A 91 -0.41 8.76 7.21
N LYS A 92 -0.68 8.65 8.53
CA LYS A 92 0.23 9.17 9.56
C LYS A 92 1.63 8.54 9.45
N HIS A 93 1.69 7.23 9.24
CA HIS A 93 2.95 6.51 9.13
C HIS A 93 3.72 6.87 7.84
N LEU A 94 3.01 6.94 6.71
CA LEU A 94 3.56 7.36 5.42
C LEU A 94 4.00 8.82 5.44
N ARG A 95 3.26 9.74 6.04
CA ARG A 95 3.69 11.14 6.18
C ARG A 95 4.98 11.26 7.00
N ALA A 96 5.11 10.45 8.05
CA ALA A 96 6.30 10.46 8.91
C ALA A 96 7.54 9.80 8.27
N ARG A 97 7.36 8.72 7.51
CA ARG A 97 8.47 7.96 6.89
C ARG A 97 8.72 8.29 5.41
N MET A 98 7.72 8.86 4.74
CA MET A 98 7.67 9.19 3.31
C MET A 98 6.99 10.56 3.09
N PRO A 99 7.59 11.66 3.58
CA PRO A 99 7.03 13.01 3.41
C PRO A 99 6.95 13.47 1.95
N GLN A 100 7.71 12.81 1.07
CA GLN A 100 7.68 12.99 -0.39
C GLN A 100 6.38 12.46 -1.03
N LEU A 101 5.65 11.57 -0.36
CA LEU A 101 4.34 11.11 -0.81
C LEU A 101 3.30 12.19 -0.47
N LYS A 102 2.73 12.85 -1.47
CA LYS A 102 1.72 13.90 -1.25
C LYS A 102 0.28 13.39 -1.32
N ARG A 103 0.03 12.26 -2.00
CA ARG A 103 -1.32 11.70 -2.16
C ARG A 103 -1.37 10.19 -1.97
N LEU A 104 -2.44 9.71 -1.36
CA LEU A 104 -2.78 8.30 -1.23
C LEU A 104 -4.16 8.08 -1.87
N ASN A 105 -4.22 7.32 -2.94
CA ASN A 105 -5.46 6.86 -3.55
C ASN A 105 -5.82 5.50 -2.98
N TYR A 106 -6.82 5.47 -2.11
CA TYR A 106 -7.41 4.23 -1.69
C TYR A 106 -8.47 3.78 -2.70
N SER A 107 -8.33 2.59 -3.26
CA SER A 107 -9.34 1.97 -4.12
C SER A 107 -10.04 0.86 -3.36
N SER A 108 -11.35 1.01 -3.14
CA SER A 108 -12.22 -0.04 -2.63
C SER A 108 -12.80 -0.81 -3.80
N SER A 109 -12.85 -2.14 -3.72
CA SER A 109 -13.38 -2.98 -4.80
C SER A 109 -14.91 -3.11 -4.78
N SER A 110 -15.55 -2.93 -3.62
CA SER A 110 -17.00 -3.16 -3.45
C SER A 110 -17.60 -2.26 -2.35
N PRO A 111 -18.31 -1.17 -2.71
CA PRO A 111 -18.46 -0.62 -4.06
C PRO A 111 -17.12 -0.13 -4.63
N PRO A 112 -16.94 -0.11 -5.97
CA PRO A 112 -15.78 0.50 -6.61
C PRO A 112 -15.76 1.98 -6.25
N SER A 113 -14.85 2.36 -5.36
CA SER A 113 -14.76 3.72 -4.84
C SER A 113 -13.31 4.09 -4.65
N THR A 114 -12.88 5.14 -5.33
CA THR A 114 -11.54 5.67 -5.21
C THR A 114 -11.58 6.89 -4.29
N ARG A 115 -10.99 6.77 -3.10
CA ARG A 115 -10.83 7.87 -2.16
C ARG A 115 -9.41 8.40 -2.26
N THR A 116 -9.26 9.65 -2.68
CA THR A 116 -7.97 10.34 -2.66
C THR A 116 -7.80 11.03 -1.30
N ILE A 117 -6.72 10.72 -0.60
CA ILE A 117 -6.34 11.29 0.69
C ILE A 117 -5.04 12.06 0.49
N ILE A 118 -4.99 13.30 0.96
CA ILE A 118 -3.78 14.13 0.94
C ILE A 118 -3.03 13.89 2.25
N LEU A 119 -1.73 13.57 2.17
CA LEU A 119 -0.90 13.24 3.34
C LEU A 119 -0.38 14.49 4.06
#